data_AF-C4JPU5-F1
#
_entry.id   AF-C4JPU5-F1
#
_cell.length_a   1.000
_cell.length_b   1.000
_cell.length_c   1.000
_cell.angle_alpha   90.00
_cell.angle_beta   90.00
_cell.angle_gamma   90.00
#
_symmetry.space_group_name_H-M   'P 1'
#
loop_
_entity.id
_entity.type
_entity.pdbx_description
1 polymer ?
#
loop_
_entity_poly.entity_id
_entity_poly.type
_entity_poly.pdbx_seq_one_letter_code
_entity_poly.pdbx_strand_id
1 'polypeptide(L)'
;MASIDPEFPYSLTISLPLPNHRLASSALRALQVDAELSPLVCRTLRLARPDPSPPLPAAQLPSTAKVDGPALASGDGSGEVGNGNEPFTVLETQYKATTNRMLRVAVNAFMESLGVVLGVMEELDVDVLATESKK
;
A
#
# COMPACT_ATOMS: atom_id res chain seq x y z
N MET A 1 0.47 -17.08 11.40
CA MET A 1 1.75 -17.21 12.12
C MET A 1 2.83 -16.59 11.27
N ALA A 2 3.35 -15.42 11.63
CA ALA A 2 4.43 -14.77 10.89
C ALA A 2 5.70 -15.61 11.03
N SER A 3 6.24 -16.09 9.91
CA SER A 3 7.54 -16.74 9.84
C SER A 3 8.61 -15.71 10.22
N ILE A 4 9.11 -15.80 11.45
CA ILE A 4 10.16 -14.92 11.97
C ILE A 4 11.44 -15.30 11.23
N ASP A 5 11.98 -14.35 10.47
CA ASP A 5 13.25 -14.50 9.78
C ASP A 5 14.38 -14.48 10.83
N PRO A 6 15.25 -15.49 10.93
CA PRO A 6 16.31 -15.50 11.94
C PRO A 6 17.34 -14.37 11.72
N GLU A 7 17.47 -13.89 10.49
CA GLU A 7 18.34 -12.76 10.13
C GLU A 7 17.73 -11.41 10.54
N PHE A 8 16.40 -11.29 10.51
CA PHE A 8 15.68 -10.07 10.87
C PHE A 8 14.54 -10.38 11.85
N PRO A 9 14.86 -10.62 13.14
CA PRO A 9 13.90 -11.09 14.13
C PRO A 9 12.86 -10.04 14.54
N TYR A 10 13.10 -8.76 14.26
CA TYR A 10 12.19 -7.67 14.61
C TYR A 10 11.45 -7.18 13.38
N SER A 11 10.13 -7.10 13.46
CA SER A 11 9.29 -6.60 12.38
C SER A 11 8.27 -5.58 12.87
N LEU A 12 7.95 -4.59 12.03
CA LEU A 12 6.90 -3.60 12.27
C LEU A 12 6.11 -3.40 10.97
N THR A 13 4.79 -3.30 11.07
CA THR A 13 3.94 -2.92 9.93
C THR A 13 3.23 -1.62 10.26
N ILE A 14 3.31 -0.66 9.35
CA ILE A 14 2.66 0.64 9.42
C ILE A 14 1.61 0.69 8.32
N SER A 15 0.37 0.98 8.69
CA SER A 15 -0.76 1.07 7.75
C SER A 15 -1.28 2.50 7.77
N LEU A 16 -1.11 3.22 6.66
CA LEU A 16 -1.52 4.60 6.51
C LEU A 16 -2.69 4.71 5.51
N PRO A 17 -3.93 4.98 5.98
CA PRO A 17 -5.05 5.23 5.08
C PRO A 17 -4.88 6.61 4.43
N LEU A 18 -4.85 6.64 3.10
CA LEU A 18 -4.77 7.87 2.32
C LEU A 18 -6.12 8.13 1.63
N PRO A 19 -6.59 9.39 1.56
CA PRO A 19 -7.90 9.73 1.00
C PRO A 19 -8.10 9.28 -0.45
N ASN A 20 -7.04 9.33 -1.26
CA ASN A 20 -7.13 9.05 -2.68
C ASN A 20 -6.05 8.04 -3.15
N HIS A 21 -6.39 7.20 -4.12
CA HIS A 21 -5.47 6.25 -4.75
C HIS A 21 -4.32 6.96 -5.46
N ARG A 22 -4.58 8.10 -6.12
CA ARG A 22 -3.53 8.90 -6.78
C ARG A 22 -2.46 9.33 -5.78
N LEU A 23 -2.88 9.90 -4.65
CA LEU A 23 -2.00 10.30 -3.55
C LEU A 23 -1.21 9.09 -3.03
N ALA A 24 -1.88 7.98 -2.78
CA ALA A 24 -1.23 6.77 -2.29
C ALA A 24 -0.20 6.19 -3.27
N SER A 25 -0.54 6.14 -4.56
CA SER A 25 0.35 5.63 -5.61
C SER A 25 1.57 6.52 -5.85
N SER A 26 1.39 7.84 -5.76
CA SER A 26 2.49 8.79 -5.92
C SER A 26 3.37 8.81 -4.68
N ALA A 27 2.80 8.70 -3.47
CA ALA A 27 3.56 8.59 -2.24
C ALA A 27 4.38 7.28 -2.21
N LEU A 28 3.78 6.15 -2.61
CA LEU A 28 4.50 4.89 -2.77
C LEU A 28 5.72 5.06 -3.68
N ARG A 29 5.54 5.65 -4.86
CA ARG A 29 6.62 5.83 -5.84
C ARG A 29 7.71 6.77 -5.33
N ALA A 30 7.34 7.85 -4.65
CA ALA A 30 8.32 8.77 -4.06
C ALA A 30 9.14 8.09 -2.96
N LEU A 31 8.48 7.34 -2.08
CA LEU A 31 9.14 6.63 -0.97
C LEU A 31 10.00 5.45 -1.45
N GLN A 32 9.65 4.80 -2.56
CA GLN A 32 10.43 3.69 -3.12
C GLN A 32 11.81 4.09 -3.64
N VAL A 33 12.01 5.35 -4.03
CA VAL A 33 13.30 5.85 -4.51
C VAL A 33 14.30 5.98 -3.35
N ASP A 34 13.81 6.19 -2.14
CA ASP A 34 14.65 6.24 -0.95
C ASP A 34 15.10 4.82 -0.56
N ALA A 35 16.40 4.60 -0.55
CA ALA A 35 16.99 3.33 -0.16
C ALA A 35 17.29 3.33 1.34
N GLU A 36 17.08 2.21 2.00
CA GLU A 36 17.46 2.08 3.41
C GLU A 36 18.97 2.28 3.57
N LEU A 37 19.36 3.19 4.46
CA LEU A 37 20.75 3.54 4.75
C LEU A 37 21.59 2.36 5.26
N SER A 38 20.95 1.28 5.71
CA SER A 38 21.63 0.10 6.25
C SER A 38 21.05 -1.20 5.67
N PRO A 39 21.89 -2.15 5.25
CA PRO A 39 21.44 -3.49 4.85
C PRO A 39 20.87 -4.31 6.03
N LEU A 40 21.02 -3.82 7.26
CA LEU A 40 20.47 -4.43 8.47
C LEU A 40 18.97 -4.13 8.67
N VAL A 41 18.38 -3.37 7.75
CA VAL A 41 16.95 -3.06 7.70
C VAL A 41 16.42 -3.34 6.30
N CYS A 42 15.34 -4.11 6.23
CA CYS A 42 14.59 -4.34 5.01
C CYS A 42 13.23 -3.66 5.11
N ARG A 43 12.90 -2.87 4.10
CA ARG A 43 11.60 -2.22 3.95
C ARG A 43 10.88 -2.76 2.71
N THR A 44 9.60 -3.08 2.87
CA THR A 44 8.71 -3.42 1.78
C THR A 44 7.49 -2.50 1.84
N LEU A 45 7.22 -1.79 0.74
CA LEU A 45 6.08 -0.88 0.61
C LEU A 45 5.04 -1.50 -0.33
N ARG A 46 3.76 -1.43 0.04
CA ARG A 46 2.63 -1.97 -0.75
C ARG A 46 1.41 -1.08 -0.64
N LEU A 47 0.57 -1.11 -1.67
CA LEU A 47 -0.76 -0.51 -1.63
C LEU A 47 -1.79 -1.61 -1.43
N ALA A 48 -2.59 -1.48 -0.37
CA ALA A 48 -3.74 -2.33 -0.11
C ALA A 48 -5.02 -1.51 -0.33
N ARG A 49 -5.97 -2.11 -1.04
CA ARG A 49 -7.36 -1.60 -1.02
C ARG A 49 -8.00 -2.14 0.26
N PRO A 50 -8.67 -1.32 1.07
CA PRO A 50 -9.44 -1.81 2.20
C PRO A 50 -10.54 -2.70 1.63
N ASP A 51 -10.48 -3.98 1.97
CA ASP A 51 -11.48 -4.97 1.59
C ASP A 51 -12.85 -4.55 2.14
N PRO A 52 -13.85 -4.27 1.27
CA PRO A 52 -15.20 -4.00 1.73
C PRO A 52 -16.03 -5.29 1.69
N SER A 53 -15.64 -6.34 2.43
CA SER A 53 -16.53 -7.50 2.60
C SER A 53 -16.23 -8.38 3.83
N PRO A 54 -17.21 -8.60 4.74
CA PRO A 54 -17.17 -9.76 5.63
C PRO A 54 -17.43 -11.05 4.82
N PRO A 55 -16.72 -12.16 5.09
CA PRO A 55 -16.94 -13.41 4.37
C PRO A 55 -18.26 -14.03 4.82
N LEU A 56 -19.28 -13.97 3.95
CA LEU A 56 -20.45 -14.82 4.08
C LEU A 56 -20.04 -16.28 3.78
N PRO A 57 -20.40 -17.26 4.61
CA PRO A 57 -20.08 -18.67 4.37
C PRO A 57 -21.02 -19.24 3.29
N ALA A 58 -20.60 -19.17 2.03
CA ALA A 58 -21.26 -19.89 0.94
C ALA A 58 -20.78 -21.34 0.90
N ALA A 59 -21.44 -22.19 1.69
CA ALA A 59 -21.43 -23.62 1.44
C ALA A 59 -22.24 -23.94 0.17
N GLN A 60 -21.68 -24.81 -0.67
CA GLN A 60 -22.29 -25.63 -1.75
C GLN A 60 -22.15 -25.15 -3.23
N LEU A 61 -21.15 -25.74 -3.89
CA LEU A 61 -21.03 -26.08 -5.33
C LEU A 61 -22.22 -26.94 -5.85
N PRO A 62 -22.47 -27.17 -7.18
CA PRO A 62 -21.46 -27.44 -8.23
C PRO A 62 -21.72 -27.05 -9.72
N SER A 63 -20.59 -26.88 -10.44
CA SER A 63 -20.20 -27.33 -11.80
C SER A 63 -21.20 -27.46 -12.99
N THR A 64 -20.92 -26.76 -14.10
CA THR A 64 -21.02 -27.30 -15.50
C THR A 64 -20.10 -26.57 -16.51
N ALA A 65 -19.08 -27.30 -17.01
CA ALA A 65 -18.53 -27.40 -18.38
C ALA A 65 -18.28 -26.16 -19.32
N LYS A 66 -16.96 -25.88 -19.52
CA LYS A 66 -16.15 -25.88 -20.78
C LYS A 66 -16.43 -24.88 -21.92
N VAL A 67 -15.40 -24.13 -22.39
CA VAL A 67 -14.87 -24.06 -23.79
C VAL A 67 -13.53 -23.29 -23.83
N ASP A 68 -12.57 -23.85 -24.59
CA ASP A 68 -11.21 -23.43 -24.99
C ASP A 68 -11.03 -22.02 -25.62
N GLY A 69 -9.84 -21.41 -25.44
CA GLY A 69 -9.30 -20.35 -26.32
C GLY A 69 -8.18 -19.50 -25.67
N PRO A 70 -7.10 -19.09 -26.39
CA PRO A 70 -5.75 -18.90 -25.82
C PRO A 70 -5.47 -17.52 -25.20
N ALA A 71 -4.68 -17.52 -24.12
CA ALA A 71 -4.26 -16.35 -23.38
C ALA A 71 -2.99 -15.70 -23.98
N LEU A 72 -3.18 -14.54 -24.62
CA LEU A 72 -2.16 -13.52 -24.81
C LEU A 72 -2.74 -12.20 -24.29
N ALA A 73 -2.31 -11.75 -23.12
CA ALA A 73 -2.48 -10.37 -22.68
C ALA A 73 -1.50 -10.03 -21.54
N SER A 74 -0.29 -9.64 -21.93
CA SER A 74 0.40 -8.56 -21.22
C SER A 74 -0.38 -7.28 -21.49
N GLY A 75 -0.75 -6.55 -20.44
CA GLY A 75 -1.57 -5.35 -20.60
C GLY A 75 -2.06 -4.82 -19.27
N ASP A 76 -1.12 -4.24 -18.52
CA ASP A 76 -1.37 -3.30 -17.43
C ASP A 76 -2.40 -2.25 -17.90
N GLY A 77 -3.57 -2.24 -17.27
CA GLY A 77 -4.72 -1.51 -17.78
C GLY A 77 -5.95 -1.69 -16.91
N SER A 78 -5.82 -1.42 -15.60
CA SER A 78 -7.01 -1.23 -14.76
C SER A 78 -7.43 0.24 -14.78
N GLY A 79 -8.03 0.64 -15.90
CA GLY A 79 -9.12 1.60 -15.85
C GLY A 79 -10.41 0.82 -15.69
N GLU A 80 -11.23 1.14 -14.68
CA GLU A 80 -12.67 1.31 -14.89
C GLU A 80 -13.41 1.76 -13.62
N VAL A 81 -14.43 2.58 -13.92
CA VAL A 81 -15.66 2.91 -13.19
C VAL A 81 -15.58 3.71 -11.89
N GLY A 82 -15.85 5.01 -12.05
CA GLY A 82 -16.26 5.90 -10.98
C GLY A 82 -17.57 5.42 -10.35
N ASN A 83 -17.51 5.20 -9.04
CA ASN A 83 -18.66 5.14 -8.17
C ASN A 83 -18.29 6.00 -6.95
N GLY A 84 -19.13 6.96 -6.58
CA GLY A 84 -18.85 8.09 -5.66
C GLY A 84 -18.62 7.73 -4.19
N ASN A 85 -17.84 6.70 -3.91
CA ASN A 85 -17.25 6.40 -2.62
C ASN A 85 -15.80 5.98 -2.92
N GLU A 86 -14.92 6.95 -3.17
CA GLU A 86 -13.50 6.70 -3.44
C GLU A 86 -12.94 5.82 -2.33
N PRO A 87 -12.49 4.58 -2.63
CA PRO A 87 -11.99 3.70 -1.61
C PRO A 87 -10.68 4.30 -1.08
N PHE A 88 -10.65 4.63 0.21
CA PHE A 88 -9.41 4.98 0.93
C PHE A 88 -8.33 3.98 0.51
N THR A 89 -7.17 4.43 0.06
CA THR A 89 -6.11 3.48 -0.29
C THR A 89 -5.13 3.40 0.86
N VAL A 90 -4.85 2.19 1.35
CA VAL A 90 -3.95 1.99 2.48
C VAL A 90 -2.53 1.79 1.95
N LEU A 91 -1.62 2.67 2.33
CA LEU A 91 -0.19 2.48 2.14
C LEU A 91 0.33 1.63 3.31
N GLU A 92 0.70 0.39 3.01
CA GLU A 92 1.30 -0.54 3.95
C GLU A 92 2.83 -0.51 3.82
N THR A 93 3.50 -0.28 4.94
CA THR A 93 4.96 -0.32 5.02
C THR A 93 5.37 -1.38 6.04
N GLN A 94 6.03 -2.43 5.57
CA GLN A 94 6.57 -3.49 6.41
C GLN A 94 8.07 -3.30 6.56
N TYR A 95 8.52 -3.24 7.82
CA TYR A 95 9.92 -3.21 8.20
C TYR A 95 10.32 -4.53 8.83
N LYS A 96 11.55 -4.94 8.53
CA LYS A 96 12.27 -6.01 9.22
C LYS A 96 13.67 -5.51 9.56
N ALA A 97 14.16 -5.78 10.78
CA ALA A 97 15.46 -5.31 11.23
C ALA A 97 16.15 -6.32 12.14
N THR A 98 17.48 -6.24 12.19
CA THR A 98 18.31 -7.06 13.10
C THR A 98 18.15 -6.66 14.57
N THR A 99 17.85 -5.38 14.83
CA THR A 99 17.67 -4.83 16.18
C THR A 99 16.52 -3.83 16.25
N ASN A 100 15.90 -3.72 17.43
CA ASN A 100 14.93 -2.64 17.71
C ASN A 100 15.54 -1.24 17.51
N ARG A 101 16.84 -1.07 17.76
CA ARG A 101 17.51 0.22 17.56
C ARG A 101 17.51 0.61 16.08
N MET A 102 17.81 -0.33 15.19
CA MET A 102 17.80 -0.08 13.75
C MET A 102 16.39 0.16 13.22
N LEU A 103 15.42 -0.60 13.73
CA LEU A 103 14.01 -0.36 13.42
C LEU A 103 13.58 1.07 13.76
N ARG A 104 13.97 1.59 14.93
CA ARG A 104 13.66 2.97 15.34
C ARG A 104 14.32 4.00 14.43
N VAL A 105 15.59 3.82 14.08
CA VAL A 105 16.31 4.75 13.20
C VAL A 105 15.67 4.79 11.82
N ALA A 106 15.35 3.64 11.23
CA ALA A 106 14.71 3.56 9.92
C ALA A 106 13.30 4.15 9.92
N VAL A 107 12.48 3.82 10.94
CA VAL A 107 11.11 4.35 11.04
C VAL A 107 11.11 5.87 11.27
N ASN A 108 12.04 6.42 12.04
CA ASN A 108 12.15 7.86 12.22
C ASN A 108 12.46 8.58 10.90
N ALA A 109 13.45 8.09 10.15
CA ALA A 109 13.80 8.63 8.83
C ALA A 109 12.63 8.50 7.85
N PHE A 110 11.92 7.37 7.89
CA PHE A 110 10.72 7.16 7.07
C PHE A 110 9.62 8.17 7.38
N MET A 111 9.29 8.39 8.65
CA MET A 111 8.23 9.33 9.02
C MET A 111 8.58 10.77 8.63
N GLU A 112 9.86 11.14 8.68
CA GLU A 112 10.36 12.42 8.15
C GLU A 112 10.16 12.51 6.63
N SER A 113 10.61 11.49 5.87
CA SER A 113 10.44 11.44 4.42
C SER A 113 8.96 11.45 3.99
N LEU A 114 8.10 10.72 4.72
CA LEU A 114 6.67 10.66 4.49
C LEU A 114 6.03 12.02 4.74
N GLY A 115 6.42 12.73 5.81
CA GLY A 115 5.93 14.08 6.09
C GLY A 115 6.26 15.06 4.98
N VAL A 116 7.49 15.01 4.45
CA VAL A 116 7.90 15.85 3.31
C VAL A 116 7.08 15.51 2.07
N VAL A 117 6.95 14.21 1.74
CA VAL A 117 6.17 13.77 0.57
C VAL A 117 4.72 14.21 0.67
N LEU A 118 4.06 13.97 1.82
CA LEU A 118 2.66 14.36 2.01
C LEU A 118 2.47 15.88 2.00
N GLY A 119 3.37 16.66 2.60
CA GLY A 119 3.28 18.12 2.57
C GLY A 119 3.47 18.70 1.16
N VAL A 120 4.44 18.17 0.39
CA VAL A 120 4.62 18.55 -1.02
C VAL A 120 3.39 18.18 -1.85
N MET A 121 2.79 17.03 -1.58
CA MET A 121 1.57 16.60 -2.26
C MET A 121 0.35 17.43 -1.87
N GLU A 122 0.25 17.89 -0.62
CA GLU A 122 -0.81 18.80 -0.18
C GLU A 122 -0.72 20.16 -0.92
N GLU A 123 0.48 20.71 -1.08
CA GLU A 123 0.67 21.99 -1.76
C GLU A 123 0.54 21.91 -3.29
N LEU A 124 0.94 20.79 -3.89
CA LEU A 124 1.00 20.64 -5.35
C LEU A 124 -0.18 19.87 -5.96
N ASP A 125 -0.89 19.04 -5.20
CA ASP A 125 -1.97 18.21 -5.73
C ASP A 125 -3.30 18.97 -5.67
N VAL A 126 -3.59 19.67 -6.77
CA VAL A 126 -4.81 20.44 -7.02
C VAL A 126 -6.09 19.60 -6.85
N ASP A 127 -5.99 18.27 -6.94
CA ASP A 127 -7.10 17.32 -6.84
C ASP A 127 -7.29 16.70 -5.42
N VAL A 128 -6.45 17.00 -4.42
CA VAL A 128 -6.55 16.39 -3.07
C VAL A 128 -7.56 17.09 -2.16
N LEU A 129 -7.71 18.40 -2.27
CA LEU A 129 -8.64 19.20 -1.45
C LEU A 129 -10.04 19.36 -2.08
N ALA A 130 -10.26 18.89 -3.30
CA ALA A 130 -11.59 18.93 -3.92
C ALA A 130 -12.63 18.10 -3.13
N THR A 131 -12.17 17.10 -2.38
CA THR A 131 -12.99 16.27 -1.50
C THR A 131 -13.41 16.96 -0.20
N GLU A 132 -12.77 18.07 0.20
CA GLU A 132 -13.14 18.84 1.41
C GLU A 132 -14.01 20.08 1.13
N SER A 133 -14.41 20.33 -0.13
CA SER A 133 -15.25 21.50 -0.47
C SER A 133 -16.73 21.20 -0.69
N LYS A 134 -17.24 20.04 -0.24
CA LYS A 134 -18.68 19.76 -0.25
C LYS A 134 -19.24 19.61 1.16
N LYS A 135 -19.37 20.74 1.85
CA LYS A 135 -20.32 20.88 2.95
C LYS A 135 -21.18 22.12 2.76
#